data_AF-A0A963L3A4-F1
#
_entry.id   AF-A0A963L3A4-F1
#
_cell.length_a   1.000
_cell.length_b   1.000
_cell.length_c   1.000
_cell.angle_alpha   90.00
_cell.angle_beta   90.00
_cell.angle_gamma   90.00
#
_symmetry.space_group_name_H-M   'P 1'
#
loop_
_entity.id
_entity.type
_entity.pdbx_description
1 polymer ?
#
loop_
_entity_poly.entity_id
_entity_poly.type
_entity_poly.pdbx_seq_one_letter_code
_entity_poly.pdbx_strand_id
1 'polypeptide(L)' 'MFQGLVAQRLVALFIAGLVLFNFPLLALWDHDVQILGLPLFPLALFVIWALLIVALAWIVERGAAPDGKESGSV' A
#
# COMPACT_ATOMS: atom_id res chain seq x y z
N MET A 1 -15.56 18.39 -1.34
CA MET A 1 -15.93 17.01 -0.94
C MET A 1 -14.96 15.96 -1.51
N PHE A 2 -13.64 16.17 -1.44
CA PHE A 2 -12.67 15.22 -2.02
C PHE A 2 -12.25 14.09 -1.06
N GLN A 3 -12.56 14.18 0.25
CA GLN A 3 -12.23 13.15 1.23
C GLN A 3 -12.76 11.75 0.88
N GLY A 4 -13.94 11.65 0.24
CA GLY A 4 -14.53 10.36 -0.12
C GLY A 4 -13.66 9.54 -1.08
N LEU A 5 -12.99 10.19 -2.04
CA LEU A 5 -12.18 9.50 -3.04
C LEU A 5 -10.84 8.99 -2.47
N VAL A 6 -10.27 9.75 -1.53
CA VAL A 6 -9.06 9.35 -0.78
C VAL A 6 -9.40 8.19 0.16
N ALA A 7 -10.50 8.30 0.92
CA ALA A 7 -10.97 7.24 1.82
C ALA A 7 -11.30 5.95 1.05
N GLN A 8 -11.99 6.04 -0.09
CA GLN A 8 -12.29 4.89 -0.94
C GLN A 8 -11.03 4.22 -1.52
N ARG A 9 -10.00 5.00 -1.88
CA ARG A 9 -8.68 4.46 -2.27
C ARG A 9 -7.97 3.77 -1.11
N LEU A 10 -8.05 4.32 0.10
CA LEU A 10 -7.49 3.70 1.30
C LEU A 10 -8.19 2.38 1.65
N VAL A 11 -9.52 2.34 1.56
CA VAL A 11 -10.33 1.11 1.76
C VAL A 11 -10.04 0.08 0.66
N ALA A 12 -9.87 0.50 -0.59
CA ALA A 12 -9.48 -0.39 -1.68
C ALA A 12 -8.08 -1.00 -1.45
N LEU A 13 -7.10 -0.22 -0.98
CA LEU A 13 -5.80 -0.76 -0.55
C LEU A 13 -5.93 -1.69 0.66
N PHE A 14 -6.78 -1.36 1.63
CA PHE A 14 -6.96 -2.19 2.81
C PHE A 14 -7.58 -3.55 2.47
N ILE A 15 -8.59 -3.58 1.58
CA ILE A 15 -9.17 -4.83 1.07
C ILE A 15 -8.17 -5.57 0.17
N ALA A 16 -7.42 -4.88 -0.69
CA ALA A 16 -6.36 -5.51 -1.49
C ALA A 16 -5.29 -6.15 -0.58
N GLY A 17 -4.88 -5.45 0.48
CA GLY A 17 -3.99 -5.95 1.53
C GLY A 17 -4.59 -7.18 2.22
N LEU A 18 -5.83 -7.12 2.70
CA LEU A 18 -6.52 -8.26 3.32
C LEU A 18 -6.65 -9.48 2.40
N VAL A 19 -6.89 -9.27 1.09
CA VAL A 19 -6.95 -10.35 0.10
C VAL A 19 -5.56 -10.96 -0.14
N LEU A 20 -4.52 -10.13 -0.17
CA LEU A 20 -3.13 -10.56 -0.37
C LEU A 20 -2.53 -11.24 0.87
N PHE A 21 -2.98 -10.84 2.06
CA PHE A 21 -2.76 -11.50 3.36
C PHE A 21 -3.76 -12.63 3.66
N ASN A 22 -4.62 -13.01 2.72
CA ASN A 22 -5.62 -14.04 2.97
C ASN A 22 -4.95 -15.42 3.06
N PHE A 23 -5.40 -16.24 4.00
CA PHE A 23 -4.82 -17.54 4.33
C PHE A 23 -4.57 -18.46 3.11
N PRO A 24 -5.44 -18.52 2.08
CA PRO A 24 -5.19 -19.32 0.87
C PRO A 24 -4.05 -18.78 -0.01
N LEU A 25 -3.85 -17.46 -0.10
CA LEU A 25 -2.73 -16.88 -0.85
C LEU A 25 -1.42 -17.01 -0.07
N LEU A 26 -1.46 -16.87 1.25
CA LEU A 26 -0.32 -17.15 2.12
C LEU A 26 0.10 -18.63 2.05
N ALA A 27 -0.86 -19.57 2.04
CA ALA A 27 -0.60 -20.99 1.84
C ALA A 27 -0.05 -21.33 0.45
N LEU A 28 -0.30 -20.50 -0.57
CA LEU A 28 0.33 -20.63 -1.89
C LEU A 28 1.78 -20.12 -1.89
N TRP A 29 2.13 -19.24 -0.96
CA TRP A 29 3.50 -18.76 -0.72
C TRP A 29 4.27 -19.59 0.33
N ASP A 30 3.62 -20.58 0.94
CA ASP A 30 4.20 -21.54 1.89
C ASP A 30 4.99 -22.64 1.14
N HIS A 31 5.90 -22.20 0.28
CA HIS A 31 6.89 -23.04 -0.38
C HIS A 31 8.18 -23.05 0.44
N ASP A 32 8.73 -24.24 0.71
CA ASP A 32 10.05 -24.46 1.35
C ASP A 32 11.22 -24.13 0.38
N VAL A 33 11.09 -22.99 -0.32
CA VAL A 33 12.07 -22.47 -1.26
C VAL A 33 12.78 -21.32 -0.57
N GLN A 34 14.05 -21.55 -0.23
CA GLN A 34 14.89 -20.60 0.47
C GLN A 34 15.76 -19.86 -0.55
N ILE A 35 15.63 -18.54 -0.62
CA ILE A 35 16.51 -17.68 -1.42
C ILE A 35 17.62 -17.17 -0.51
N LEU A 36 18.87 -17.49 -0.84
CA LEU A 36 20.06 -17.11 -0.05
C LEU A 36 20.00 -17.59 1.43
N GLY A 37 19.27 -18.67 1.71
CA GLY A 37 19.05 -19.19 3.07
C GLY A 37 17.96 -18.47 3.86
N LEU A 38 17.27 -17.48 3.29
CA LEU A 38 16.03 -16.93 3.84
C LEU A 38 14.82 -17.62 3.21
N PRO A 39 13.81 -18.06 3.99
CA PRO A 39 12.57 -18.57 3.43
C PRO A 39 11.84 -17.48 2.63
N LEU A 40 11.20 -17.87 1.53
CA LEU A 40 10.47 -16.94 0.66
C LEU A 40 9.29 -16.24 1.36
N PHE A 41 8.67 -16.89 2.34
CA PHE A 41 7.52 -16.37 3.08
C PHE A 41 7.76 -14.98 3.71
N PRO A 42 8.75 -14.76 4.61
CA PRO A 42 9.02 -13.43 5.14
C PRO A 42 9.51 -12.43 4.08
N LEU A 43 10.18 -12.88 3.00
CA LEU A 43 10.61 -11.98 1.93
C LEU A 43 9.41 -11.43 1.15
N ALA A 44 8.47 -12.30 0.76
CA ALA A 44 7.22 -11.91 0.11
C ALA A 44 6.38 -11.00 1.02
N LEU A 45 6.27 -11.34 2.30
CA LEU A 45 5.63 -10.53 3.33
C LEU A 45 6.21 -9.10 3.40
N PHE A 46 7.54 -8.96 3.43
CA PHE A 46 8.21 -7.66 3.43
C PHE A 46 7.95 -6.87 2.14
N VAL A 47 7.96 -7.52 0.96
CA VAL A 47 7.67 -6.87 -0.32
C VAL A 47 6.22 -6.38 -0.39
N ILE A 48 5.27 -7.20 0.05
CA ILE A 48 3.84 -6.85 0.14
C ILE A 48 3.65 -5.65 1.08
N TRP A 49 4.29 -5.68 2.25
CA TRP A 49 4.20 -4.60 3.24
C TRP A 49 4.82 -3.28 2.73
N ALA A 50 5.98 -3.35 2.06
CA ALA A 50 6.61 -2.20 1.44
C ALA A 50 5.74 -1.58 0.32
N LEU A 51 5.13 -2.43 -0.52
CA LEU A 51 4.14 -1.99 -1.52
C LEU A 51 2.95 -1.27 -0.87
N LEU A 52 2.45 -1.80 0.24
CA LEU A 52 1.34 -1.20 1.00
C LEU A 52 1.72 0.22 1.49
N ILE A 53 2.93 0.38 2.04
CA ILE A 53 3.44 1.68 2.51
C ILE A 53 3.62 2.67 1.35
N VAL A 54 4.25 2.26 0.25
CA VAL A 54 4.44 3.13 -0.93
C VAL A 54 3.09 3.58 -1.49
N ALA A 55 2.10 2.68 -1.57
CA ALA A 55 0.77 3.01 -2.05
C ALA A 55 0.01 3.93 -1.07
N LEU A 56 0.18 3.75 0.24
CA LEU A 56 -0.39 4.63 1.28
C LEU A 56 0.20 6.04 1.19
N ALA A 57 1.54 6.13 1.12
CA ALA A 57 2.28 7.39 0.95
C ALA A 57 1.82 8.13 -0.31
N TRP A 58 1.77 7.45 -1.47
CA TRP A 58 1.26 8.03 -2.72
C TRP A 58 -0.16 8.60 -2.55
N ILE A 59 -1.09 7.85 -1.92
CA ILE A 59 -2.47 8.32 -1.74
C ILE A 59 -2.54 9.57 -0.86
N VAL A 60 -1.80 9.61 0.25
CA VAL A 60 -1.75 10.78 1.14
C VAL A 60 -1.15 11.98 0.40
N GLU A 61 -0.02 11.78 -0.27
CA GLU A 61 0.75 12.83 -0.95
C GLU A 61 0.01 13.40 -2.18
N ARG A 62 -0.82 12.58 -2.87
CA ARG A 62 -1.75 13.08 -3.90
C ARG A 62 -3.11 13.55 -3.37
N GLY A 63 -3.44 13.30 -2.11
CA GLY A 63 -4.55 13.96 -1.41
C GLY A 63 -4.20 15.40 -1.02
N ALA A 64 -2.93 15.65 -0.71
CA ALA A 64 -2.35 16.97 -0.46
C ALA A 64 -2.01 17.71 -1.78
N ALA A 65 -3.01 17.95 -2.62
CA ALA A 65 -2.86 18.92 -3.71
C ALA A 65 -2.64 20.31 -3.08
N PRO A 66 -1.49 20.98 -3.30
CA PRO A 66 -1.24 22.29 -2.71
C PRO A 66 -2.22 23.31 -3.27
N ASP A 67 -2.73 24.14 -2.38
CA ASP A 67 -3.59 25.29 -2.65
C ASP A 67 -2.86 26.29 -3.55
N GLY A 68 -3.16 26.18 -4.85
CA GLY A 68 -2.48 26.89 -5.92
C GLY A 68 -2.74 28.40 -5.91
N LYS A 69 -2.00 29.12 -5.06
CA LYS A 69 -1.70 30.56 -5.12
C LYS A 69 -2.85 31.51 -4.79
N GLU A 70 -2.71 32.20 -3.67
CA GLU A 70 -3.06 33.62 -3.59
C GLU A 70 -1.76 34.45 -3.64
N SER A 71 -1.57 35.12 -4.78
CA SER A 71 -0.43 36.01 -5.05
C SER A 71 -0.94 37.45 -5.01
N GLY A 72 -0.33 38.27 -4.13
CA GLY A 72 -0.73 39.65 -3.85
C GLY A 72 -0.71 39.90 -2.33
N SER A 73 0.21 40.67 -1.74
CA SER A 73 1.13 41.68 -2.30
C SER A 73 0.44 42.88 -2.96
N VAL A 74 -0.42 43.56 -2.19
CA VAL A 74 -0.59 45.02 -2.20
C VAL A 74 -0.72 45.48 -0.74
#